data_AF-A0AAU4BPR5-F1
#
_entry.id   AF-A0AAU4BPR5-F1
#
_cell.length_a   1.000
_cell.length_b   1.000
_cell.length_c   1.000
_cell.angle_alpha   90.00
_cell.angle_beta   90.00
_cell.angle_gamma   90.00
#
_symmetry.space_group_name_H-M   'P 1'
#
loop_
_entity.id
_entity.type
_entity.pdbx_description
1 polymer ?
#
loop_
_entity_poly.entity_id
_entity_poly.type
_entity_poly.pdbx_seq_one_letter_code
_entity_poly.pdbx_strand_id
1 'polypeptide(L)'
;MPQSAERAEVLKQLHADHPGWKFEYIDGRVVPWIAIRERDARWQGGYPVAEAKDPDELERLIGQSVEMEAKVAARSERCTR
;
A
#
# COMPACT_ATOMS: atom_id res chain seq x y z
N MET A 1 -27.86 3.70 -0.42
CA MET A 1 -26.59 2.97 -0.60
C MET A 1 -25.59 3.44 0.47
N PRO A 2 -25.53 2.80 1.66
CA PRO A 2 -24.64 3.22 2.75
C PRO A 2 -23.20 2.66 2.69
N GLN A 3 -22.91 1.68 1.81
CA GLN A 3 -21.59 1.05 1.72
C GLN A 3 -20.45 1.98 1.23
N SER A 4 -20.76 3.09 0.55
CA SER A 4 -19.73 3.99 0.01
C SER A 4 -19.08 4.88 1.09
N ALA A 5 -19.80 5.22 2.15
CA ALA A 5 -19.28 6.08 3.21
C ALA A 5 -18.28 5.33 4.10
N GLU A 6 -18.61 4.10 4.50
CA GLU A 6 -17.74 3.24 5.31
C GLU A 6 -16.42 2.92 4.58
N ARG A 7 -16.48 2.67 3.27
CA ARG A 7 -15.29 2.48 2.42
C ARG A 7 -14.40 3.73 2.39
N ALA A 8 -14.99 4.92 2.33
CA ALA A 8 -14.23 6.16 2.33
C ALA A 8 -13.50 6.39 3.66
N GLU A 9 -14.09 6.00 4.79
CA GLU A 9 -13.43 6.07 6.10
C GLU A 9 -12.25 5.11 6.20
N VAL A 10 -12.40 3.87 5.72
CA VAL A 10 -11.30 2.89 5.64
C VAL A 10 -10.14 3.41 4.79
N LEU A 11 -10.43 3.95 3.60
CA LEU A 11 -9.41 4.54 2.73
C LEU A 11 -8.69 5.73 3.41
N LYS A 12 -9.44 6.54 4.17
CA LYS A 12 -8.89 7.69 4.88
C LYS A 12 -7.97 7.26 6.02
N GLN A 13 -8.33 6.20 6.74
CA GLN A 13 -7.49 5.62 7.79
C GLN A 13 -6.22 4.99 7.21
N LEU A 14 -6.34 4.22 6.11
CA LEU A 14 -5.19 3.66 5.40
C LEU A 14 -4.24 4.74 4.88
N HIS A 15 -4.78 5.84 4.34
CA HIS A 15 -3.97 6.98 3.91
C HIS A 15 -3.30 7.71 5.06
N ALA A 16 -3.95 7.77 6.24
CA ALA A 16 -3.35 8.33 7.44
C ALA A 16 -2.20 7.45 7.98
N ASP A 17 -2.33 6.13 7.93
CA ASP A 17 -1.28 5.19 8.35
C ASP A 17 -0.12 5.13 7.33
N HIS A 18 -0.45 5.33 6.06
CA HIS A 18 0.47 5.19 4.95
C HIS A 18 0.40 6.39 3.98
N PRO A 19 0.93 7.57 4.38
CA PRO A 19 0.85 8.80 3.58
C PRO A 19 1.60 8.73 2.23
N GLY A 20 2.43 7.71 2.02
CA GLY A 20 3.13 7.46 0.75
C GLY A 20 2.32 6.59 -0.24
N TRP A 21 1.16 6.09 0.16
CA TRP A 21 0.34 5.17 -0.64
C TRP A 21 -0.98 5.82 -1.03
N LYS A 22 -1.34 5.77 -2.30
CA LYS A 22 -2.64 6.16 -2.83
C LYS A 22 -3.56 4.95 -2.83
N PHE A 23 -4.76 5.09 -2.29
CA PHE A 23 -5.74 4.02 -2.23
C PHE A 23 -6.93 4.32 -3.13
N GLU A 24 -7.35 3.34 -3.92
CA GLU A 24 -8.43 3.46 -4.89
C GLU A 24 -9.34 2.22 -4.83
N TYR A 25 -10.64 2.43 -4.98
CA TYR A 25 -11.63 1.35 -5.02
C TYR A 25 -12.35 1.34 -6.37
N ILE A 26 -12.26 0.24 -7.11
CA ILE A 26 -12.87 0.07 -8.42
C ILE A 26 -13.94 -1.02 -8.36
N ASP A 27 -15.19 -0.59 -8.37
CA ASP A 27 -16.35 -1.50 -8.39
C ASP A 27 -16.39 -2.30 -9.72
N GLY A 28 -16.71 -3.58 -9.65
CA GLY A 28 -16.75 -4.48 -10.81
C GLY A 28 -15.43 -5.19 -11.18
N ARG A 29 -14.36 -5.02 -10.39
CA ARG A 29 -13.13 -5.83 -10.51
C ARG A 29 -13.13 -7.04 -9.58
N VAL A 30 -12.39 -8.08 -9.99
CA VAL A 30 -12.12 -9.26 -9.15
C VAL A 30 -11.37 -8.88 -7.87
N VAL A 31 -10.53 -7.84 -7.94
CA VAL A 31 -9.80 -7.20 -6.83
C VAL A 31 -10.15 -5.71 -6.85
N PRO A 32 -11.20 -5.27 -6.12
CA PRO A 32 -11.67 -3.90 -6.20
C PRO A 32 -10.83 -2.93 -5.36
N TRP A 33 -10.00 -3.41 -4.43
CA TRP A 33 -9.13 -2.55 -3.62
C TRP A 33 -7.74 -2.47 -4.23
N ILE A 34 -7.27 -1.25 -4.47
CA ILE A 34 -6.00 -0.99 -5.13
C ILE A 34 -5.22 0.02 -4.29
N ALA A 35 -3.98 -0.30 -3.97
CA ALA A 35 -3.03 0.60 -3.32
C ALA A 35 -1.85 0.83 -4.27
N ILE A 36 -1.56 2.09 -4.57
CA ILE A 36 -0.49 2.49 -5.50
C ILE A 36 0.44 3.44 -4.76
N ARG A 37 1.71 3.09 -4.64
CA ARG A 37 2.74 4.00 -4.13
C ARG A 37 3.43 4.72 -5.27
N GLU A 38 3.65 6.01 -5.11
CA GLU A 38 4.49 6.75 -6.03
C GLU A 38 5.94 6.23 -5.93
N ARG A 39 6.46 5.72 -7.05
CA ARG A 39 7.87 5.34 -7.19
C ARG A 39 8.70 6.61 -7.27
N ASP A 40 9.08 7.13 -6.12
CA ASP A 40 10.12 8.15 -6.04
C ASP A 40 11.48 7.59 -6.48
N ALA A 41 12.40 8.46 -6.91
CA ALA A 41 13.77 8.08 -7.28
C ALA A 41 14.56 7.40 -6.13
N ARG A 42 14.05 7.49 -4.89
CA ARG A 42 14.57 6.82 -3.69
C ARG A 42 13.94 5.43 -3.44
N TRP A 43 13.06 4.94 -4.31
CA TRP A 43 12.46 3.62 -4.20
C TRP A 43 13.53 2.53 -4.42
N GLN A 44 13.98 1.92 -3.34
CA GLN A 44 15.07 0.94 -3.37
C GLN A 44 14.62 -0.49 -3.69
N GLY A 45 13.31 -0.75 -3.83
CA GLY A 45 12.75 -2.05 -4.20
C GLY A 45 11.41 -2.34 -3.53
N GLY A 46 10.63 -3.28 -4.07
CA GLY A 46 9.29 -3.63 -3.57
C GLY A 46 8.22 -3.57 -4.66
N TYR A 47 7.02 -4.11 -4.37
CA TYR A 47 5.86 -4.01 -5.26
C TYR A 47 5.23 -2.61 -5.11
N PRO A 48 5.21 -1.77 -6.16
CA PRO A 48 4.67 -0.41 -6.08
C PRO A 48 3.13 -0.37 -6.12
N VAL A 49 2.50 -1.51 -6.37
CA VAL A 49 1.04 -1.66 -6.47
C VAL A 49 0.64 -2.89 -5.68
N ALA A 50 -0.38 -2.78 -4.82
CA ALA A 50 -1.03 -3.90 -4.17
C ALA A 50 -2.50 -3.92 -4.57
N GLU A 51 -3.01 -5.06 -5.02
CA GLU A 51 -4.40 -5.25 -5.41
C GLU A 51 -4.99 -6.38 -4.57
N ALA A 52 -6.15 -6.15 -3.97
CA ALA A 52 -6.78 -7.09 -3.05
C ALA A 52 -8.31 -7.13 -3.21
N LYS A 53 -8.89 -8.24 -2.76
CA LYS A 53 -10.35 -8.42 -2.71
C LYS A 53 -10.99 -7.73 -1.53
N ASP A 54 -10.25 -7.69 -0.43
CA ASP A 54 -10.69 -7.25 0.88
C ASP A 54 -9.68 -6.25 1.46
N PRO A 55 -10.13 -5.29 2.29
CA PRO A 55 -9.25 -4.28 2.88
C PRO A 55 -8.19 -4.89 3.80
N ASP A 56 -8.51 -5.95 4.54
CA ASP A 56 -7.55 -6.67 5.40
C ASP A 56 -6.40 -7.30 4.60
N GLU A 57 -6.69 -7.85 3.42
CA GLU A 57 -5.67 -8.40 2.53
C GLU A 57 -4.81 -7.29 1.94
N LEU A 58 -5.42 -6.15 1.59
CA LEU A 58 -4.70 -4.96 1.12
C LEU A 58 -3.72 -4.45 2.18
N GLU A 59 -4.19 -4.28 3.42
CA GLU A 59 -3.37 -3.84 4.57
C GLU A 59 -2.17 -4.78 4.78
N ARG A 60 -2.42 -6.09 4.73
CA ARG A 60 -1.36 -7.09 4.85
C ARG A 60 -0.32 -6.97 3.73
N LEU A 61 -0.75 -6.75 2.48
CA LEU A 61 0.15 -6.59 1.33
C LEU A 61 0.99 -5.31 1.43
N ILE A 62 0.39 -4.21 1.89
CA ILE A 62 1.10 -2.94 2.12
C ILE A 62 2.13 -3.12 3.24
N GLY A 63 1.75 -3.73 4.37
CA GLY A 63 2.64 -4.03 5.47
C GLY A 63 3.84 -4.88 5.03
N GLN A 64 3.60 -5.94 4.24
CA GLN A 64 4.67 -6.75 3.66
C GLN A 64 5.59 -5.95 2.73
N SER A 65 5.03 -5.01 1.95
CA SER A 65 5.79 -4.14 1.05
C SER A 65 6.69 -3.17 1.84
N VAL A 66 6.15 -2.55 2.88
CA VAL A 66 6.91 -1.66 3.78
C VAL A 66 8.00 -2.42 4.55
N GLU A 67 7.71 -3.63 5.03
CA GLU A 67 8.71 -4.49 5.66
C GLU A 67 9.83 -4.90 4.70
N MET A 68 9.48 -5.23 3.44
CA MET A 68 10.45 -5.52 2.39
C MET A 68 11.34 -4.31 2.12
N GLU A 69 10.76 -3.11 1.99
CA GLU A 69 11.50 -1.86 1.82
C GLU A 69 12.45 -1.59 2.98
N ALA A 70 11.99 -1.74 4.23
CA ALA A 70 12.82 -1.58 5.41
C ALA A 70 14.00 -2.57 5.42
N LYS A 71 13.77 -3.83 5.02
CA LYS A 71 14.82 -4.85 4.89
C LYS A 71 15.83 -4.50 3.80
N VAL A 72 15.36 -3.98 2.67
CA VAL A 72 16.22 -3.55 1.56
C VAL A 72 17.04 -2.32 1.98
N ALA A 73 16.42 -1.30 2.56
CA ALA A 73 17.09 -0.11 3.08
C ALA A 73 18.19 -0.46 4.10
N ALA A 74 17.87 -1.31 5.09
CA ALA A 74 18.84 -1.79 6.08
C ALA A 74 19.98 -2.64 5.48
N ARG A 75 19.79 -3.21 4.28
CA ARG A 75 20.85 -3.88 3.53
C ARG A 75 21.71 -2.87 2.77
N SER A 76 21.09 -1.83 2.19
CA SER A 76 21.78 -0.71 1.53
C SER A 76 22.74 0.00 2.48
N GLU A 77 22.30 0.30 3.71
CA GLU A 77 23.08 1.02 4.73
C GLU A 77 24.29 0.22 5.24
N ARG A 78 24.21 -1.11 5.22
CA ARG A 78 25.32 -1.99 5.64
C ARG A 78 26.43 -2.12 4.60
N CYS A 79 26.22 -1.68 3.36
CA CYS A 79 27.23 -1.69 2.32
C CYS A 79 28.01 -0.36 2.22
N THR A 80 27.71 0.60 3.09
CA THR A 80 28.36 1.92 3.13
C THR A 80 29.26 2.13 4.36
N ARG A 81 29.65 1.07 5.07
CA ARG A 81 30.50 1.17 6.27
C ARG A 81 31.82 0.42 6.12
#